data_AF-A0AA91PCU4-F1
#
_entry.id   AF-A0AA91PCU4-F1
#
_cell.length_a   1.000
_cell.length_b   1.000
_cell.length_c   1.000
_cell.angle_alpha   90.00
_cell.angle_beta   90.00
_cell.angle_gamma   90.00
#
_symmetry.space_group_name_H-M   'P 1'
#
loop_
_entity.id
_entity.type
_entity.pdbx_description
1 polymer ?
#
loop_
_entity_poly.entity_id
_entity_poly.type
_entity_poly.pdbx_seq_one_letter_code
_entity_poly.pdbx_strand_id
1 'polypeptide(L)' 'GVPAHELLHRAGQRKLIGGQEDQLIEIALEIQREGAQAP' A
#
# COMPACT_ATOMS: atom_id res chain seq x y z
N GLY A 1 3.01 8.59 7.47
CA GLY A 1 2.54 8.87 6.11
C GLY A 1 3.37 8.04 5.15
N VAL A 2 2.77 7.51 4.08
CA VAL A 2 3.45 6.65 3.10
C VAL A 2 3.53 7.32 1.73
N PRO A 3 4.53 7.02 0.90
CA PRO A 3 4.60 7.55 -0.45
C PRO A 3 3.43 7.03 -1.31
N ALA A 4 2.65 7.94 -1.88
CA ALA A 4 1.48 7.58 -2.69
C ALA A 4 1.84 6.72 -3.92
N HIS A 5 3.01 6.96 -4.53
CA HIS A 5 3.46 6.18 -5.68
C HIS A 5 3.70 4.70 -5.34
N GLU A 6 4.21 4.41 -4.15
CA GLU A 6 4.48 3.04 -3.70
C GLU A 6 3.18 2.28 -3.43
N LEU A 7 2.22 2.97 -2.80
CA LEU A 7 0.89 2.43 -2.54
C LEU A 7 0.18 2.06 -3.85
N LEU A 8 0.21 2.93 -4.86
CA LEU A 8 -0.38 2.65 -6.18
C LEU A 8 0.37 1.55 -6.93
N HIS A 9 1.70 1.46 -6.79
CA HIS A 9 2.47 0.39 -7.38
C HIS A 9 2.07 -0.98 -6.81
N ARG A 10 1.97 -1.10 -5.48
CA ARG A 10 1.50 -2.33 -4.81
C ARG A 10 0.04 -2.66 -5.13
N ALA A 11 -0.82 -1.66 -5.23
CA ALA A 11 -2.21 -1.85 -5.68
C ALA A 11 -2.27 -2.47 -7.09
N GLY A 12 -1.42 -2.00 -8.00
CA GLY A 12 -1.25 -2.60 -9.33
C GLY A 12 -0.71 -4.03 -9.29
N GLN A 13 0.28 -4.32 -8.44
CA GLN A 13 0.81 -5.68 -8.26
C GLN A 13 -0.25 -6.66 -7.72
N ARG A 14 -1.12 -6.19 -6.83
CA ARG A 14 -2.26 -6.96 -6.31
C ARG A 14 -3.43 -7.07 -7.30
N LYS A 15 -3.35 -6.40 -8.45
CA LYS A 15 -4.39 -6.39 -9.50
C LYS A 15 -5.75 -5.95 -8.95
N LEU A 16 -5.76 -4.93 -8.09
CA LEU A 16 -7.01 -4.39 -7.55
C LEU A 16 -7.90 -3.88 -8.68
N ILE A 17 -9.20 -4.08 -8.52
CA ILE A 17 -10.24 -3.56 -9.41
C ILE A 17 -11.01 -2.42 -8.71
N GLY A 18 -11.81 -1.66 -9.46
CA GLY A 18 -12.65 -0.62 -8.88
C GLY A 18 -13.63 -1.18 -7.85
N GLY A 19 -13.83 -0.45 -6.74
CA GLY A 19 -14.61 -0.91 -5.58
C GLY A 19 -13.79 -1.63 -4.50
N GLN A 20 -12.45 -1.67 -4.63
CA GLN A 20 -11.54 -2.25 -3.64
C GLN A 20 -10.66 -1.18 -2.98
N GLU A 21 -11.19 0.03 -2.80
CA GLU A 21 -10.44 1.15 -2.23
C GLU A 21 -10.02 0.90 -0.77
N ASP A 22 -10.73 0.02 -0.05
CA ASP A 22 -10.41 -0.46 1.30
C ASP A 22 -9.02 -1.13 1.37
N GLN A 23 -8.64 -1.89 0.33
CA GLN A 23 -7.35 -2.57 0.25
C GLN A 23 -6.15 -1.61 0.21
N LEU A 24 -6.37 -0.35 -0.18
CA LEU A 24 -5.33 0.67 -0.14
C LEU A 24 -4.90 1.00 1.30
N ILE A 25 -5.81 0.88 2.27
CA ILE A 25 -5.51 1.09 3.69
C ILE A 25 -4.60 -0.03 4.20
N GLU A 26 -4.90 -1.29 3.85
CA GLU A 26 -4.06 -2.44 4.20
C GLU A 26 -2.65 -2.30 3.61
N ILE A 27 -2.54 -1.91 2.34
CA ILE A 27 -1.26 -1.64 1.67
C ILE A 27 -0.49 -0.52 2.39
N ALA A 28 -1.16 0.56 2.79
CA ALA A 28 -0.53 1.65 3.52
C ALA A 28 0.04 1.19 4.88
N LEU A 29 -0.71 0.36 5.61
CA LEU A 29 -0.28 -0.19 6.90
C LEU A 29 0.89 -1.16 6.75
N GLU A 30 0.96 -1.92 5.66
CA GLU A 30 2.13 -2.74 5.33
C GLU A 30 3.37 -1.89 5.05
N ILE A 31 3.28 -0.90 4.16
CA ILE A 31 4.40 0.00 3.84
C ILE A 31 4.90 0.70 5.11
N GLN A 32 4.00 1.14 5.97
CA GLN A 32 4.37 1.79 7.22
C GLN A 32 5.09 0.85 8.19
N ARG A 33 4.66 -0.42 8.29
CA ARG A 33 5.33 -1.43 9.12
C ARG A 33 6.72 -1.77 8.61
N GLU A 34 6.86 -1.92 7.30
CA GLU A 34 8.15 -2.18 6.66
C GLU A 34 9.13 -1.02 6.85
N GLY A 35 8.67 0.22 6.66
CA GLY A 35 9.49 1.41 6.91
C GLY A 35 9.88 1.61 8.37
N ALA A 36 9.06 1.13 9.33
CA ALA A 36 9.39 1.16 10.75
C ALA A 36 10.35 0.03 11.19
N GLN A 37 10.47 -1.04 10.40
CA GLN A 37 11.40 -2.15 10.63
C GLN A 37 12.70 -2.02 9.82
N ALA A 38 12.81 -1.03 8.93
CA ALA A 38 14.07 -0.68 8.30
C ALA A 38 15.05 -0.11 9.35
N PRO A 39 16.30 -0.62 9.43
CA PRO A 39 17.28 -0.22 10.43
C PRO A 39 17.78 1.22 10.27
#